data_AF-A0A971WBL3-F1
#
_entry.id   AF-A0A971WBL3-F1
#
_cell.length_a   1.000
_cell.length_b   1.000
_cell.length_c   1.000
_cell.angle_alpha   90.00
_cell.angle_beta   90.00
_cell.angle_gamma   90.00
#
_symmetry.space_group_name_H-M   'P 1'
#
loop_
_entity.id
_entity.type
_entity.pdbx_description
1 polymer ?
#
loop_
_entity_poly.entity_id
_entity_poly.type
_entity_poly.pdbx_seq_one_letter_code
_entity_poly.pdbx_strand_id
1 'polypeptide(L)' 'MRSINEKTVGAIDLGSNSLRLLVARSENGSIRPLYSELQETRLGEGLIPGEKVSPKARERTLPAGTFLPAGDNEGKKGG' A
#
# COMPACT_ATOMS: atom_id res chain seq x y z
N MET A 1 13.40 -21.47 15.72
CA MET A 1 13.57 -20.32 16.63
C MET A 1 13.46 -19.07 15.78
N ARG A 2 12.49 -18.17 16.00
CA ARG A 2 12.47 -16.89 15.28
C ARG A 2 13.66 -16.05 15.75
N SER A 3 14.39 -15.48 14.81
CA SER A 3 15.46 -14.54 15.14
C SER A 3 14.83 -13.36 15.90
N ILE A 4 15.44 -12.93 17.01
CA ILE A 4 14.96 -11.78 17.80
C ILE A 4 14.89 -10.46 16.99
N ASN A 5 15.47 -10.46 15.79
CA ASN A 5 15.51 -9.34 14.87
C ASN A 5 14.60 -9.50 13.62
N GLU A 6 13.80 -10.57 13.55
CA GLU A 6 12.84 -10.76 12.46
C GLU A 6 11.55 -9.99 12.78
N LYS A 7 11.20 -9.00 11.93
CA LYS A 7 9.98 -8.20 12.07
C LYS A 7 9.19 -8.20 10.77
N THR A 8 7.88 -8.43 10.86
CA THR A 8 6.97 -8.09 9.76
C THR A 8 6.62 -6.61 9.88
N VAL A 9 6.88 -5.86 8.81
CA VAL A 9 6.62 -4.41 8.72
C VAL A 9 5.70 -4.12 7.55
N GLY A 10 4.86 -3.10 7.69
CA GLY A 10 3.98 -2.60 6.64
C GLY A 10 4.30 -1.14 6.31
N ALA A 11 4.20 -0.78 5.05
CA ALA A 11 4.29 0.59 4.57
C ALA A 11 3.09 0.89 3.67
N ILE A 12 2.38 1.98 3.97
CA ILE A 12 1.29 2.51 3.15
C ILE A 12 1.78 3.83 2.55
N ASP A 13 1.73 3.93 1.23
CA ASP A 13 2.04 5.14 0.48
C ASP A 13 0.78 5.63 -0.24
N LEU A 14 0.39 6.88 -0.01
CA LEU A 14 -0.78 7.50 -0.60
C LEU A 14 -0.37 8.70 -1.43
N GLY A 15 -0.28 8.49 -2.74
CA GLY A 15 0.01 9.53 -3.71
C GLY A 15 -1.25 10.11 -4.34
N SER A 16 -1.07 11.12 -5.19
CA SER A 16 -2.16 11.76 -5.93
C SER A 16 -2.89 10.80 -6.87
N ASN A 17 -2.22 9.80 -7.41
CA ASN A 17 -2.82 8.86 -8.36
C ASN A 17 -3.19 7.51 -7.73
N SER A 18 -2.40 7.04 -6.77
CA SER A 18 -2.46 5.66 -6.32
C SER A 18 -2.18 5.53 -4.84
N LEU A 19 -2.73 4.47 -4.25
CA LEU A 19 -2.46 4.00 -2.91
C LEU A 19 -1.72 2.66 -3.02
N ARG A 20 -0.59 2.52 -2.33
CA ARG A 20 0.23 1.30 -2.30
C ARG A 20 0.34 0.76 -0.87
N LEU A 21 0.25 -0.56 -0.73
CA LEU A 21 0.69 -1.28 0.46
C LEU A 21 1.88 -2.17 0.12
N LEU A 22 2.87 -2.18 1.00
CA LEU A 22 3.95 -3.14 1.03
C LEU A 22 4.01 -3.75 2.43
N VAL A 23 3.86 -5.07 2.54
CA VAL A 23 4.20 -5.84 3.74
C VAL A 23 5.49 -6.59 3.46
N ALA A 24 6.46 -6.47 4.35
CA ALA A 24 7.77 -7.08 4.17
C ALA A 24 8.28 -7.69 5.48
N ARG A 25 9.19 -8.65 5.34
CA ARG A 25 10.01 -9.17 6.43
C ARG A 25 11.31 -8.37 6.47
N SER A 26 11.57 -7.75 7.61
CA SER A 26 12.84 -7.10 7.93
C SER A 26 13.65 -8.02 8.83
N GLU A 27 14.84 -8.40 8.38
CA GLU A 27 15.78 -9.22 9.14
C GLU A 27 17.22 -8.84 8.76
N ASN A 28 18.07 -8.60 9.77
CA ASN A 28 19.50 -8.34 9.58
C ASN A 28 19.82 -7.27 8.51
N GLY A 29 19.06 -6.17 8.50
CA GLY A 29 19.23 -5.08 7.53
C GLY A 29 18.69 -5.38 6.12
N SER A 30 18.14 -6.56 5.90
CA SER A 30 17.51 -6.95 4.63
C SER A 30 15.99 -6.82 4.71
N ILE A 31 15.39 -6.33 3.62
CA ILE A 31 13.93 -6.25 3.47
C ILE A 31 13.51 -7.22 2.37
N ARG A 32 12.69 -8.20 2.73
CA ARG A 32 12.08 -9.17 1.81
C ARG A 32 10.59 -8.91 1.69
N PRO A 33 10.07 -8.47 0.53
CA PRO A 33 8.63 -8.31 0.31
C PRO A 33 7.89 -9.62 0.58
N LEU A 34 6.79 -9.53 1.33
CA LEU A 34 5.85 -10.63 1.57
C LEU A 34 4.56 -10.42 0.79
N TYR A 35 4.12 -9.16 0.68
CA TYR A 35 2.91 -8.79 -0.04
C TYR A 35 3.05 -7.37 -0.56
N SER A 36 2.55 -7.11 -1.76
CA SER A 36 2.44 -5.76 -2.29
C SER A 36 1.16 -5.61 -3.09
N GLU A 37 0.46 -4.51 -2.87
CA GLU A 37 -0.71 -4.14 -3.65
C GLU A 37 -0.62 -2.67 -4.08
N LEU A 38 -1.16 -2.38 -5.26
CA LEU A 38 -1.32 -1.04 -5.78
C LEU A 38 -2.75 -0.88 -6.26
N GLN A 39 -3.42 0.17 -5.79
CA GLN A 39 -4.75 0.55 -6.26
C GLN A 39 -4.72 1.98 -6.79
N GLU A 40 -5.31 2.19 -7.97
CA GLU A 40 -5.52 3.54 -8.50
C GLU A 40 -6.72 4.17 -7.79
N THR A 41 -6.48 5.27 -7.08
CA THR A 41 -7.50 6.00 -6.30
C THR A 41 -7.78 7.39 -6.85
N ARG A 42 -6.80 7.95 -7.58
CA ARG A 42 -6.83 9.29 -8.17
C ARG A 42 -7.27 10.35 -7.16
N LEU A 43 -6.69 10.29 -5.96
CA LEU A 43 -7.00 11.19 -4.85
C LEU A 43 -6.81 12.68 -5.23
N GLY A 44 -5.79 12.98 -6.03
CA GLY A 44 -5.48 14.32 -6.49
C GLY A 44 -6.27 14.77 -7.73
N GLU A 45 -7.22 13.98 -8.23
CA GLU A 45 -8.04 14.37 -9.37
C GLU A 45 -8.82 15.65 -9.08
N GLY A 46 -8.53 16.70 -9.83
CA GLY A 46 -9.14 18.02 -9.66
C GLY A 46 -8.70 18.77 -8.41
N LEU A 47 -7.63 18.34 -7.72
CA LEU A 47 -7.10 19.05 -6.56
C LEU A 47 -6.36 20.32 -7.01
N ILE A 48 -6.76 21.47 -6.44
CA ILE A 48 -6.17 22.78 -6.69
C ILE A 48 -5.42 23.21 -5.41
N PRO A 49 -4.28 23.91 -5.51
CA PRO A 49 -3.59 24.43 -4.33
C PRO A 49 -4.52 25.25 -3.42
N GLY A 50 -4.50 24.95 -2.13
CA GLY A 50 -5.36 25.62 -1.13
C GLY A 50 -6.75 25.01 -0.97
N GLU A 51 -7.17 24.13 -1.87
CA GLU A 51 -8.47 23.45 -1.80
C GLU A 51 -8.37 22.08 -1.13
N LYS A 52 -9.52 21.59 -0.67
CA LYS A 52 -9.63 20.23 -0.10
C LYS A 52 -9.77 19.20 -1.21
N VAL A 53 -9.34 17.97 -0.91
CA VAL A 53 -9.64 16.81 -1.76
C VAL A 53 -11.17 16.66 -1.92
N SER A 54 -11.60 16.43 -3.16
CA SER A 54 -13.02 16.29 -3.48
C SER A 54 -13.66 15.10 -2.75
N PRO A 55 -14.95 15.17 -2.38
CA PRO A 55 -15.66 14.05 -1.76
C PRO A 55 -15.59 12.76 -2.58
N LYS A 56 -15.76 12.86 -3.90
CA LYS A 56 -15.69 11.71 -4.83
C LYS A 56 -14.32 11.04 -4.82
N ALA A 57 -13.24 11.82 -4.76
CA ALA A 57 -11.88 11.27 -4.67
C ALA A 57 -11.64 10.55 -3.34
N ARG A 58 -12.18 11.09 -2.22
CA ARG A 58 -12.14 10.43 -0.90
C ARG A 58 -12.93 9.12 -0.88
N GLU A 59 -14.15 9.11 -1.43
CA GLU A 59 -15.01 7.92 -1.49
C GLU A 59 -14.37 6.75 -2.23
N ARG A 60 -13.60 7.01 -3.30
CA ARG A 60 -12.80 5.96 -3.96
C ARG A 60 -11.60 5.50 -3.13
N THR A 61 -10.97 6.42 -2.41
CA THR A 61 -9.68 6.15 -1.72
C THR A 61 -9.87 5.43 -0.38
N LEU A 62 -10.89 5.77 0.39
CA LEU A 62 -11.13 5.17 1.71
C LEU A 62 -11.26 3.63 1.69
N PRO A 63 -12.06 3.02 0.80
CA PRO A 63 -12.13 1.56 0.73
C PRO A 63 -10.83 0.93 0.21
N ALA A 64 -10.02 1.65 -0.58
CA ALA A 64 -8.73 1.16 -1.07
C ALA A 64 -7.69 0.92 0.03
N GLY A 65 -7.86 1.55 1.20
CA GLY A 65 -7.05 1.26 2.39
C GLY A 65 -7.47 -0.01 3.13
N THR A 66 -8.58 -0.65 2.73
CA THR A 66 -9.04 -1.93 3.29
C THR A 66 -8.32 -3.05 2.56
N PHE A 67 -7.09 -3.31 2.95
CA PHE A 67 -6.34 -4.45 2.45
C PHE A 67 -6.88 -5.71 3.12
N LEU A 68 -7.59 -6.53 2.36
CA LEU A 68 -7.95 -7.84 2.82
C LEU A 68 -6.66 -8.66 2.97
N PRO A 69 -6.53 -9.48 4.04
CA PRO A 69 -5.40 -10.38 4.16
C PRO A 69 -5.34 -11.18 2.87
N ALA A 70 -4.20 -11.11 2.20
CA ALA A 70 -3.97 -11.79 0.94
C ALA A 70 -4.31 -13.28 1.15
N GLY A 71 -5.44 -13.73 0.59
CA GLY A 71 -5.55 -15.14 0.26
C GLY A 71 -4.38 -15.44 -0.66
N ASP A 72 -3.61 -16.48 -0.33
CA ASP A 72 -2.34 -16.87 -0.93
C ASP A 72 -2.32 -16.64 -2.45
N ASN A 73 -1.92 -15.44 -2.88
CA ASN A 73 -1.75 -15.11 -4.28
C ASN A 73 -0.26 -15.19 -4.52
N GLU A 74 0.18 -16.40 -4.89
CA GLU A 74 1.50 -16.62 -5.44
C GLU A 74 1.72 -15.67 -6.62
N GLY A 75 2.92 -15.07 -6.62
CA GLY A 75 3.28 -13.89 -7.39
C GLY A 75 2.76 -13.82 -8.82
N LYS A 76 2.08 -12.71 -9.13
CA LYS A 76 2.21 -12.12 -10.46
C LYS A 76 3.60 -11.51 -10.57
N LYS A 77 4.55 -12.30 -11.08
CA LYS A 77 5.82 -11.79 -11.60
C LYS A 77 5.51 -10.76 -12.68
N GLY A 78 5.86 -9.50 -12.44
CA GLY A 78 5.94 -8.48 -13.48
C GLY A 78 7.10 -8.82 -14.43
N GLY A 79 6.85 -8.69 -15.73
CA GLY A 79 7.85 -8.82 -16.79
C GLY A 79 8.75 -7.60 -16.94
#